data_AF-A0A1E7KZ45-F1
#
_entry.id   AF-A0A1E7KZ45-F1
#
_cell.length_a   1.000
_cell.length_b   1.000
_cell.length_c   1.000
_cell.angle_alpha   90.00
_cell.angle_beta   90.00
_cell.angle_gamma   90.00
#
_symmetry.space_group_name_H-M   'P 1'
#
loop_
_entity.id
_entity.type
_entity.pdbx_description
1 polymer ?
#
loop_
_entity_poly.entity_id
_entity_poly.type
_entity_poly.pdbx_seq_one_letter_code
_entity_poly.pdbx_strand_id
1 'polypeptide(L)'
;MKRVISPDGSVERVEFRDRPLTDDEKKAFEKYRDLSPVEILRRLRTAEWNADVSQQERDQWKAIAQRAQNELGVAERRLAAVTPEGWEVPKTVADLVAHAEAHGWRSALAWNPRAASEEMTLAVLVGRDVTPADEPARGTKWRYQLTWNCEPGSARRAGSGLAQTPHRPGWHEAPSVKKIRAVIRAHPGPGAPADAGTT
;
A
#
# COMPACT_ATOMS: atom_id res chain seq x y z
N MET A 1 38.76 33.43 -18.70
CA MET A 1 37.93 34.60 -18.33
C MET A 1 36.91 34.83 -19.44
N LYS A 2 35.60 34.65 -19.18
CA LYS A 2 34.55 34.84 -20.21
C LYS A 2 33.63 35.98 -19.75
N ARG A 3 33.31 36.91 -20.65
CA ARG A 3 32.32 37.96 -20.41
C ARG A 3 30.95 37.40 -20.77
N VAL A 4 30.04 37.36 -19.81
CA VAL A 4 28.62 37.05 -20.06
C VAL A 4 27.88 38.37 -20.05
N ILE A 5 27.18 38.66 -21.14
CA ILE A 5 26.32 39.85 -21.25
C ILE A 5 24.91 39.39 -20.93
N SER A 6 24.36 39.92 -19.84
CA SER A 6 23.00 39.64 -19.40
C SER A 6 21.98 40.39 -20.28
N PRO A 7 20.72 39.94 -20.35
CA PRO A 7 19.69 40.56 -21.19
C PRO A 7 19.39 42.03 -20.86
N ASP A 8 19.75 42.48 -19.66
CA ASP A 8 19.65 43.86 -19.18
C ASP A 8 20.84 44.76 -19.56
N GLY A 9 21.81 44.22 -20.33
CA GLY A 9 23.01 44.93 -20.76
C GLY A 9 24.14 44.97 -19.72
N SER A 10 23.96 44.36 -18.55
CA SER A 10 25.04 44.21 -17.58
C SER A 10 26.08 43.17 -18.05
N VAL A 11 27.35 43.45 -17.80
CA VAL A 11 28.47 42.58 -18.20
C VAL A 11 29.09 41.98 -16.95
N GLU A 12 28.77 40.73 -16.64
CA GLU A 12 29.43 39.99 -15.57
C GLU A 12 30.70 39.31 -16.07
N ARG A 13 31.78 39.49 -15.30
CA ARG A 13 33.02 38.74 -15.47
C ARG A 13 32.95 37.48 -14.62
N VAL A 14 32.70 36.34 -15.27
CA VAL A 14 32.76 35.05 -14.60
C VAL A 14 34.17 34.48 -14.79
N GLU A 15 34.94 34.48 -13.70
CA GLU A 15 36.15 33.66 -13.59
C GLU A 15 35.73 32.26 -13.15
N PHE A 16 35.85 31.29 -14.05
CA PHE A 16 35.81 29.88 -13.68
C PHE A 16 37.13 29.57 -12.96
N ARG A 17 37.11 29.63 -11.63
CA ARG A 17 38.18 29.09 -10.80
C ARG A 17 37.79 27.67 -10.44
N ASP A 18 38.28 26.72 -11.22
CA ASP A 18 38.17 25.32 -10.83
C ASP A 18 38.91 25.12 -9.52
N ARG A 19 38.26 24.43 -8.60
CA ARG A 19 38.89 24.01 -7.35
C ARG A 19 40.11 23.14 -7.70
N PRO A 20 41.22 23.26 -6.94
CA PRO A 20 42.34 22.34 -7.11
C PRO A 20 41.86 20.90 -6.90
N LEU A 21 42.25 20.02 -7.83
CA LEU A 21 41.91 18.60 -7.80
C LEU A 21 42.41 17.97 -6.50
N THR A 22 41.59 17.12 -5.89
CA THR A 22 42.01 16.25 -4.78
C THR A 22 42.98 15.18 -5.29
N ASP A 23 43.67 14.51 -4.37
CA ASP A 23 44.61 13.45 -4.75
C ASP A 23 43.89 12.24 -5.38
N ASP A 24 42.66 11.96 -4.96
CA ASP A 24 41.79 10.95 -5.60
C ASP A 24 41.39 11.36 -7.01
N GLU A 25 41.04 12.62 -7.23
CA GLU A 25 40.69 13.15 -8.55
C GLU A 25 41.92 13.13 -9.48
N LYS A 26 43.10 13.52 -8.99
CA LYS A 26 44.36 13.44 -9.76
C LYS A 26 44.65 12.01 -10.21
N LYS A 27 44.55 11.05 -9.29
CA LYS A 27 44.74 9.62 -9.57
C LYS A 27 43.71 9.08 -10.56
N ALA A 28 42.45 9.53 -10.45
CA ALA A 28 41.41 9.19 -11.41
C ALA A 28 41.66 9.79 -12.80
N PHE A 29 42.36 10.94 -12.88
CA PHE A 29 42.73 11.61 -14.13
C PHE A 29 44.00 11.05 -14.79
N GLU A 30 44.88 10.36 -14.06
CA GLU A 30 46.11 9.77 -14.62
C GLU A 30 45.86 8.89 -15.84
N LYS A 31 44.77 8.10 -15.84
CA LYS A 31 44.38 7.23 -16.96
C LYS A 31 43.94 7.98 -18.24
N TYR A 32 43.73 9.30 -18.15
CA TYR A 32 43.37 10.15 -19.29
C TYR A 32 44.52 11.07 -19.74
N ARG A 33 45.62 11.12 -18.99
CA ARG A 33 46.73 12.05 -19.22
C ARG A 33 47.31 11.98 -20.63
N ASP A 34 47.40 10.78 -21.19
CA ASP A 34 48.01 10.51 -22.49
C ASP A 34 46.99 10.35 -23.62
N LEU A 35 45.70 10.57 -23.34
CA LEU A 35 44.65 10.43 -24.35
C LEU A 35 44.43 11.75 -25.10
N SER A 36 44.14 11.64 -26.39
CA SER A 36 43.72 12.81 -27.17
C SER A 36 42.36 13.31 -26.70
N PRO A 37 42.05 14.60 -26.85
CA PRO A 37 40.73 15.15 -26.50
C PRO A 37 39.56 14.40 -27.16
N VAL A 38 39.76 13.91 -28.39
CA VAL A 38 38.76 13.10 -29.11
C VAL A 38 38.51 11.76 -28.42
N GLU A 39 39.56 11.10 -27.96
CA GLU A 39 39.46 9.81 -27.25
C GLU A 39 38.84 9.99 -25.85
N ILE A 40 39.13 11.11 -25.17
CA ILE A 40 38.45 11.48 -23.92
C ILE A 40 36.94 11.65 -24.16
N LEU A 41 36.54 12.39 -25.20
CA LEU A 41 35.12 12.57 -25.56
C LEU A 41 34.43 11.25 -25.93
N ARG A 42 35.12 10.37 -26.66
CA ARG A 42 34.59 9.04 -27.00
C ARG A 42 34.31 8.22 -25.76
N ARG A 43 35.25 8.18 -24.81
CA ARG A 43 35.09 7.45 -23.54
C ARG A 43 34.00 8.05 -22.65
N LEU A 44 33.88 9.38 -22.61
CA LEU A 44 32.81 10.06 -21.88
C LEU A 44 31.44 9.65 -22.43
N ARG A 45 31.26 9.71 -23.76
CA ARG A 45 30.00 9.30 -24.41
C ARG A 45 29.65 7.84 -24.13
N THR A 46 30.63 6.94 -24.15
CA THR A 46 30.41 5.53 -23.80
C THR A 46 30.03 5.38 -22.32
N ALA A 47 30.64 6.14 -21.42
CA ALA A 47 30.32 6.11 -19.99
C ALA A 47 28.90 6.63 -19.71
N GLU A 48 28.49 7.74 -20.37
CA GLU A 48 27.13 8.28 -20.31
C GLU A 48 26.12 7.25 -20.83
N TRP A 49 26.37 6.68 -22.00
CA TRP A 49 25.52 5.62 -22.55
C TRP A 49 25.39 4.42 -21.60
N ASN A 50 26.50 3.94 -21.03
CA ASN A 50 26.48 2.83 -20.09
C ASN A 50 25.72 3.17 -18.79
N ALA A 51 25.82 4.42 -18.32
CA ALA A 51 25.07 4.89 -17.16
C ALA A 51 23.56 4.92 -17.45
N ASP A 52 23.16 5.40 -18.63
CA ASP A 52 21.76 5.43 -19.07
C ASP A 52 21.20 4.01 -19.20
N VAL A 53 21.92 3.10 -19.86
CA VAL A 53 21.53 1.68 -19.96
C VAL A 53 21.39 1.05 -18.58
N SER A 54 22.35 1.26 -17.68
CA SER A 54 22.29 0.72 -16.31
C SER A 54 21.09 1.28 -15.53
N GLN A 55 20.73 2.55 -15.76
CA GLN A 55 19.56 3.15 -15.14
C GLN A 55 18.27 2.54 -15.67
N GLN A 56 18.14 2.40 -16.99
CA GLN A 56 16.99 1.75 -17.61
C GLN A 56 16.80 0.32 -17.12
N GLU A 57 17.88 -0.48 -17.06
CA GLU A 57 17.82 -1.84 -16.52
C GLU A 57 17.38 -1.87 -15.06
N ARG A 58 17.92 -0.98 -14.21
CA ARG A 58 17.49 -0.87 -12.81
C ARG A 58 16.00 -0.53 -12.69
N ASP A 59 15.51 0.40 -13.51
CA ASP A 59 14.11 0.82 -13.46
C ASP A 59 13.19 -0.30 -13.97
N GLN A 60 13.60 -1.04 -15.00
CA GLN A 60 12.91 -2.25 -15.44
C GLN A 60 12.85 -3.31 -14.34
N TRP A 61 13.98 -3.60 -13.66
CA TRP A 61 14.03 -4.54 -12.55
C TRP A 61 13.13 -4.12 -11.39
N LYS A 62 13.12 -2.82 -11.04
CA LYS A 62 12.18 -2.30 -10.02
C LYS A 62 10.73 -2.50 -10.43
N ALA A 63 10.39 -2.24 -11.68
CA ALA A 63 9.02 -2.44 -12.18
C ALA A 63 8.60 -3.93 -12.14
N ILE A 64 9.50 -4.84 -12.52
CA ILE A 64 9.28 -6.29 -12.44
C ILE A 64 9.13 -6.74 -10.99
N ALA A 65 10.02 -6.29 -10.10
CA ALA A 65 9.96 -6.63 -8.68
C ALA A 65 8.65 -6.15 -8.04
N GLN A 66 8.23 -4.91 -8.34
CA GLN A 66 6.96 -4.38 -7.86
C GLN A 66 5.77 -5.18 -8.37
N ARG A 67 5.79 -5.58 -9.65
CA ARG A 67 4.73 -6.42 -10.22
C ARG A 67 4.67 -7.77 -9.52
N ALA A 68 5.80 -8.44 -9.37
CA ALA A 68 5.88 -9.74 -8.69
C ALA A 68 5.41 -9.67 -7.24
N GLN A 69 5.78 -8.61 -6.50
CA GLN A 69 5.28 -8.38 -5.14
C GLN A 69 3.77 -8.17 -5.10
N ASN A 70 3.21 -7.43 -6.06
CA ASN A 70 1.77 -7.22 -6.16
C ASN A 70 1.05 -8.54 -6.47
N GLU A 71 1.59 -9.35 -7.38
CA GLU A 71 1.05 -10.67 -7.75
C GLU A 71 1.09 -11.63 -6.56
N LEU A 72 2.22 -11.70 -5.85
CA LEU A 72 2.37 -12.48 -4.62
C LEU A 72 1.34 -12.05 -3.58
N GLY A 73 1.20 -10.75 -3.32
CA GLY A 73 0.23 -10.23 -2.37
C GLY A 73 -1.24 -10.46 -2.79
N VAL A 74 -1.54 -10.61 -4.08
CA VAL A 74 -2.86 -11.06 -4.55
C VAL A 74 -3.04 -12.56 -4.30
N ALA A 75 -2.05 -13.38 -4.60
CA ALA A 75 -2.09 -14.83 -4.38
C ALA A 75 -2.22 -15.18 -2.90
N GLU A 76 -1.45 -14.54 -2.03
CA GLU A 76 -1.52 -14.71 -0.57
C GLU A 76 -2.90 -14.34 -0.01
N ARG A 77 -3.50 -13.23 -0.48
CA ARG A 77 -4.86 -12.86 -0.08
C ARG A 77 -5.91 -13.87 -0.55
N ARG A 78 -5.75 -14.41 -1.77
CA ARG A 78 -6.65 -15.46 -2.28
C ARG A 78 -6.54 -16.73 -1.44
N LEU A 79 -5.31 -17.13 -1.09
CA LEU A 79 -5.06 -18.29 -0.24
C LEU A 79 -5.67 -18.10 1.16
N ALA A 80 -5.45 -16.93 1.78
CA ALA A 80 -5.99 -16.63 3.10
C ALA A 80 -7.52 -16.55 3.11
N ALA A 81 -8.16 -16.22 1.99
CA ALA A 81 -9.62 -16.20 1.89
C ALA A 81 -10.25 -17.60 1.86
N VAL A 82 -9.48 -18.62 1.48
CA VAL A 82 -9.94 -20.02 1.49
C VAL A 82 -9.94 -20.51 2.94
N THR A 83 -11.05 -21.12 3.36
CA THR A 83 -11.12 -21.77 4.68
C THR A 83 -10.27 -23.03 4.66
N PRO A 84 -9.28 -23.18 5.55
CA PRO A 84 -8.44 -24.37 5.60
C PRO A 84 -9.25 -25.65 5.89
N GLU A 85 -8.75 -26.79 5.39
CA GLU A 85 -9.41 -28.07 5.61
C GLU A 85 -9.49 -28.43 7.09
N GLY A 86 -10.66 -28.87 7.56
CA GLY A 86 -10.93 -29.18 8.97
C GLY A 86 -11.19 -27.96 9.86
N TRP A 87 -11.17 -26.75 9.29
CA TRP A 87 -11.47 -25.50 10.00
C TRP A 87 -12.86 -24.98 9.62
N GLU A 88 -13.54 -24.38 10.60
CA GLU A 88 -14.86 -23.78 10.40
C GLU A 88 -14.84 -22.30 10.74
N VAL A 89 -15.57 -21.51 9.93
CA VAL A 89 -15.81 -20.10 10.25
C VAL A 89 -16.73 -20.03 11.47
N PRO A 90 -16.35 -19.32 12.55
CA PRO A 90 -17.18 -19.22 13.75
C PRO A 90 -18.57 -18.68 13.41
N LYS A 91 -19.64 -19.25 13.99
CA LYS A 91 -21.03 -18.86 13.71
C LYS A 91 -21.26 -17.35 13.81
N THR A 92 -20.72 -16.70 14.85
CA THR A 92 -20.81 -15.24 15.02
C THR A 92 -20.23 -14.45 13.84
N VAL A 93 -19.16 -14.96 13.22
CA VAL A 93 -18.54 -14.36 12.03
C VAL A 93 -19.41 -14.61 10.80
N ALA A 94 -19.85 -15.85 10.59
CA ALA A 94 -20.74 -16.22 9.49
C ALA A 94 -22.03 -15.38 9.51
N ASP A 95 -22.67 -15.25 10.69
CA ASP A 95 -23.87 -14.44 10.88
C ASP A 95 -23.62 -12.95 10.60
N LEU A 96 -22.45 -12.41 10.99
CA LEU A 96 -22.09 -11.02 10.72
C LEU A 96 -21.87 -10.78 9.22
N VAL A 97 -21.17 -11.69 8.54
CA VAL A 97 -20.90 -11.63 7.11
C VAL A 97 -22.20 -11.72 6.31
N ALA A 98 -23.05 -12.70 6.60
CA ALA A 98 -24.35 -12.84 5.97
C ALA A 98 -25.24 -11.60 6.21
N HIS A 99 -25.24 -11.06 7.44
CA HIS A 99 -25.97 -9.84 7.76
C HIS A 99 -25.45 -8.63 6.99
N ALA A 100 -24.12 -8.50 6.83
CA ALA A 100 -23.50 -7.44 6.06
C ALA A 100 -23.88 -7.50 4.58
N GLU A 101 -23.73 -8.66 3.96
CA GLU A 101 -24.01 -8.87 2.54
C GLU A 101 -25.49 -8.67 2.22
N ALA A 102 -26.39 -9.15 3.09
CA ALA A 102 -27.83 -8.92 2.96
C ALA A 102 -28.22 -7.43 2.98
N HIS A 103 -27.40 -6.57 3.59
CA HIS A 103 -27.62 -5.11 3.63
C HIS A 103 -26.73 -4.36 2.62
N GLY A 104 -26.14 -5.04 1.64
CA GLY A 104 -25.32 -4.41 0.59
C GLY A 104 -23.94 -3.94 1.06
N TRP A 105 -23.44 -4.44 2.19
CA TRP A 105 -22.06 -4.22 2.62
C TRP A 105 -21.14 -5.31 2.05
N ARG A 106 -19.83 -5.02 2.01
CA ARG A 106 -18.81 -5.96 1.55
C ARG A 106 -18.08 -6.59 2.74
N SER A 107 -17.75 -7.86 2.60
CA SER A 107 -16.99 -8.66 3.57
C SER A 107 -15.68 -9.15 2.97
N ALA A 108 -14.68 -9.38 3.81
CA ALA A 108 -13.52 -10.18 3.46
C ALA A 108 -13.06 -10.99 4.69
N LEU A 109 -12.64 -12.23 4.45
CA LEU A 109 -12.08 -13.12 5.45
C LEU A 109 -10.62 -13.41 5.11
N ALA A 110 -9.78 -13.54 6.12
CA ALA A 110 -8.39 -13.95 5.97
C ALA A 110 -7.95 -14.83 7.15
N TRP A 111 -7.70 -16.10 6.85
CA TRP A 111 -7.08 -17.07 7.74
C TRP A 111 -5.57 -16.88 7.74
N ASN A 112 -4.98 -16.75 8.92
CA ASN A 112 -3.54 -16.60 9.10
C ASN A 112 -3.07 -17.62 10.15
N PRO A 113 -2.19 -18.57 9.78
CA PRO A 113 -1.63 -19.52 10.73
C PRO A 113 -0.75 -18.79 11.75
N ARG A 114 -0.84 -19.18 13.02
CA ARG A 114 0.06 -18.66 14.05
C ARG A 114 1.33 -19.50 14.05
N ALA A 115 2.49 -18.84 13.94
CA ALA A 115 3.76 -19.55 13.95
C ALA A 115 3.90 -20.38 15.24
N ALA A 116 4.14 -21.69 15.07
CA ALA A 116 4.39 -22.67 16.14
C ALA A 116 3.19 -23.07 17.03
N SER A 117 1.93 -22.89 16.60
CA SER A 117 0.77 -23.50 17.27
C SER A 117 -0.24 -24.08 16.28
N GLU A 118 -1.10 -24.98 16.76
CA GLU A 118 -2.30 -25.43 16.03
C GLU A 118 -3.42 -24.39 16.03
N GLU A 119 -3.16 -23.16 16.51
CA GLU A 119 -4.13 -22.06 16.49
C GLU A 119 -4.04 -21.30 15.17
N MET A 120 -5.19 -20.92 14.60
CA MET A 120 -5.25 -19.97 13.49
C MET A 120 -5.92 -18.67 13.92
N THR A 121 -5.52 -17.57 13.30
CA THR A 121 -6.21 -16.30 13.46
C THR A 121 -7.07 -16.01 12.24
N LEU A 122 -8.34 -15.71 12.46
CA LEU A 122 -9.29 -15.31 11.43
C LEU A 122 -9.49 -13.79 11.52
N ALA A 123 -8.98 -13.07 10.54
CA ALA A 123 -9.29 -11.65 10.36
C ALA A 123 -10.55 -11.49 9.50
N VAL A 124 -11.47 -10.66 9.96
CA VAL A 124 -12.76 -10.38 9.34
C VAL A 124 -12.82 -8.88 9.08
N LEU A 125 -13.05 -8.52 7.83
CA LEU A 125 -13.27 -7.14 7.42
C LEU A 125 -14.70 -6.99 6.91
N VAL A 126 -15.42 -6.00 7.43
CA VAL A 126 -16.75 -5.62 6.94
C VAL A 126 -16.77 -4.13 6.69
N GLY A 127 -17.29 -3.69 5.55
CA GLY A 127 -17.32 -2.27 5.24
C GLY A 127 -18.15 -1.92 4.02
N ARG A 128 -18.40 -0.62 3.86
CA ARG A 128 -18.98 -0.02 2.66
C ARG A 128 -18.48 1.40 2.48
N ASP A 129 -18.55 1.89 1.26
CA ASP A 129 -18.30 3.29 0.97
C ASP A 129 -19.47 4.16 1.44
N VAL A 130 -19.15 5.40 1.80
CA VAL A 130 -20.13 6.43 2.20
C VAL A 130 -20.98 6.81 0.99
N THR A 131 -22.26 7.01 1.23
CA THR A 131 -23.24 7.46 0.24
C THR A 131 -23.72 8.87 0.60
N PRO A 132 -24.39 9.59 -0.33
CA PRO A 132 -24.95 10.90 -0.02
C PRO A 132 -25.91 10.91 1.18
N ALA A 133 -26.56 9.78 1.50
CA ALA A 133 -27.47 9.66 2.64
C ALA A 133 -26.76 9.64 4.01
N ASP A 134 -25.43 9.50 4.03
CA ASP A 134 -24.61 9.45 5.24
C ASP A 134 -24.06 10.84 5.64
N GLU A 135 -24.40 11.90 4.90
CA GLU A 135 -23.95 13.25 5.21
C GLU A 135 -24.62 13.81 6.47
N PRO A 136 -23.89 14.59 7.31
CA PRO A 136 -22.50 15.02 7.11
C PRO A 136 -21.46 13.96 7.50
N ALA A 137 -20.54 13.67 6.58
CA ALA A 137 -19.44 12.71 6.75
C ALA A 137 -18.07 13.41 6.60
N ARG A 138 -17.11 13.07 7.48
CA ARG A 138 -15.70 13.51 7.37
C ARG A 138 -14.82 12.50 6.66
N GLY A 139 -15.20 11.23 6.70
CA GLY A 139 -14.53 10.10 6.06
C GLY A 139 -15.32 9.54 4.89
N THR A 140 -14.68 8.67 4.12
CA THR A 140 -15.25 8.12 2.87
C THR A 140 -15.80 6.70 3.01
N LYS A 141 -15.65 6.06 4.16
CA LYS A 141 -16.00 4.65 4.35
C LYS A 141 -16.41 4.31 5.78
N TRP A 142 -17.26 3.30 5.86
CA TRP A 142 -17.44 2.47 7.05
C TRP A 142 -16.54 1.25 6.92
N ARG A 143 -15.72 0.98 7.93
CA ARG A 143 -14.82 -0.19 7.94
C ARG A 143 -14.67 -0.72 9.35
N TYR A 144 -14.93 -2.01 9.53
CA TYR A 144 -14.72 -2.76 10.77
C TYR A 144 -13.77 -3.91 10.50
N GLN A 145 -12.69 -3.99 11.27
CA GLN A 145 -11.72 -5.06 11.26
C GLN A 145 -11.75 -5.77 12.61
N LEU A 146 -12.10 -7.04 12.59
CA LEU A 146 -12.26 -7.87 13.76
C LEU A 146 -11.38 -9.12 13.61
N THR A 147 -10.90 -9.66 14.72
CA THR A 147 -10.03 -10.84 14.69
C THR A 147 -10.55 -11.88 15.67
N TRP A 148 -10.46 -13.16 15.30
CA TRP A 148 -10.70 -14.30 16.16
C TRP A 148 -9.46 -15.18 16.24
N ASN A 149 -9.20 -15.73 17.41
CA ASN A 149 -8.32 -16.88 17.57
C ASN A 149 -9.20 -18.12 17.49
N CYS A 150 -8.87 -19.01 16.59
CA CYS A 150 -9.61 -20.21 16.30
C CYS A 150 -8.73 -21.43 16.65
N GLU A 151 -9.39 -22.45 17.17
CA GLU A 151 -8.95 -23.82 17.31
C GLU A 151 -10.06 -24.72 16.71
N PRO A 152 -9.78 -25.97 16.32
CA PRO A 152 -10.84 -26.88 15.89
C PRO A 152 -11.95 -26.99 16.95
N GLY A 153 -13.18 -26.60 16.59
CA GLY A 153 -14.35 -26.61 17.49
C GLY A 153 -14.44 -25.46 18.50
N SER A 154 -13.46 -24.54 18.56
CA SER A 154 -13.45 -23.42 19.50
C SER A 154 -12.98 -22.12 18.85
N ALA A 155 -13.64 -21.00 19.13
CA ALA A 155 -13.19 -19.71 18.63
C ALA A 155 -13.49 -18.60 19.63
N ARG A 156 -12.50 -17.73 19.85
CA ARG A 156 -12.59 -16.57 20.75
C ARG A 156 -12.22 -15.30 20.01
N ARG A 157 -12.93 -14.21 20.29
CA ARG A 157 -12.59 -12.90 19.73
C ARG A 157 -11.24 -12.45 20.29
N ALA A 158 -10.34 -12.05 19.39
CA ALA A 158 -9.02 -11.53 19.73
C ALA A 158 -9.11 -9.99 19.85
N GLY A 159 -9.18 -9.51 21.10
CA GLY A 159 -9.22 -8.09 21.41
C GLY A 159 -10.50 -7.36 20.94
N SER A 160 -10.46 -6.04 21.00
CA SER A 160 -11.63 -5.19 20.69
C SER A 160 -11.81 -4.88 19.20
N GLY A 161 -10.80 -5.13 18.36
CA GLY A 161 -10.86 -4.84 16.91
C GLY A 161 -10.75 -3.35 16.58
N LEU A 162 -10.75 -3.02 15.30
CA LEU A 162 -10.52 -1.67 14.79
C LEU A 162 -11.68 -1.22 13.89
N ALA A 163 -12.02 0.07 13.96
CA ALA A 163 -13.05 0.69 13.16
C ALA A 163 -12.55 1.99 12.51
N GLN A 164 -13.07 2.28 11.33
CA GLN A 164 -13.09 3.61 10.70
C GLN A 164 -14.54 3.89 10.36
N THR A 165 -15.02 5.07 10.75
CA THR A 165 -16.40 5.49 10.49
C THR A 165 -16.38 6.86 9.81
N PRO A 166 -17.46 7.26 9.13
CA PRO A 166 -17.49 8.53 8.42
C PRO A 166 -17.32 9.73 9.35
N HIS A 167 -17.78 9.65 10.60
CA HIS A 167 -17.59 10.72 11.58
C HIS A 167 -16.20 10.69 12.24
N ARG A 168 -15.53 9.54 12.25
CA ARG A 168 -14.18 9.33 12.79
C ARG A 168 -13.31 8.54 11.80
N PRO A 169 -12.68 9.23 10.82
CA PRO A 169 -11.95 8.57 9.74
C PRO A 169 -10.66 7.86 10.18
N GLY A 170 -10.08 8.28 11.31
CA GLY A 170 -8.94 7.59 11.92
C GLY A 170 -9.33 6.25 12.54
N TRP A 171 -8.39 5.30 12.56
CA TRP A 171 -8.59 4.03 13.24
C TRP A 171 -8.85 4.24 14.74
N HIS A 172 -9.88 3.57 15.23
CA HIS A 172 -10.27 3.57 16.63
C HIS A 172 -10.81 2.21 17.03
N GLU A 173 -11.05 2.01 18.32
CA GLU A 173 -11.59 0.77 18.84
C GLU A 173 -12.94 0.42 18.21
N ALA A 174 -13.09 -0.82 17.75
CA ALA A 174 -14.35 -1.27 17.17
C ALA A 174 -15.42 -1.54 18.24
N PRO A 175 -16.69 -1.24 17.93
CA PRO A 175 -17.78 -1.60 18.83
C PRO A 175 -18.02 -3.13 18.86
N SER A 176 -18.97 -3.56 19.70
CA SER A 176 -19.38 -4.98 19.75
C SER A 176 -20.03 -5.43 18.45
N VAL A 177 -19.98 -6.73 18.12
CA VAL A 177 -20.60 -7.30 16.91
C VAL A 177 -22.10 -6.94 16.83
N LYS A 178 -22.80 -6.96 17.97
CA LYS A 178 -24.21 -6.54 18.06
C LYS A 178 -24.41 -5.09 17.61
N LYS A 179 -23.55 -4.17 18.07
CA LYS A 179 -23.59 -2.75 17.65
C LYS A 179 -23.23 -2.59 16.18
N ILE A 180 -22.27 -3.35 15.67
CA ILE A 180 -21.91 -3.34 14.24
C ILE A 180 -23.11 -3.76 13.39
N ARG A 181 -23.82 -4.84 13.74
CA ARG A 181 -25.05 -5.27 13.04
C ARG A 181 -26.14 -4.20 13.05
N ALA A 182 -26.30 -3.49 14.17
CA ALA A 182 -27.24 -2.37 14.27
C ALA A 182 -26.86 -1.22 13.32
N VAL A 183 -25.57 -0.88 13.23
CA VAL A 183 -25.09 0.14 12.28
C VAL A 183 -25.32 -0.31 10.84
N ILE A 184 -24.97 -1.54 10.48
CA ILE A 184 -25.20 -2.09 9.14
C ILE A 184 -26.68 -1.99 8.74
N ARG A 185 -27.57 -2.32 9.68
CA ARG A 185 -29.02 -2.24 9.49
C ARG A 185 -29.50 -0.80 9.28
N ALA A 186 -29.05 0.13 10.12
CA ALA A 186 -29.45 1.54 10.04
C ALA A 186 -28.88 2.23 8.80
N HIS A 187 -27.81 1.70 8.23
CA HIS A 187 -27.05 2.30 7.15
C HIS A 187 -26.75 1.27 6.05
N PRO A 188 -27.78 0.79 5.32
CA PRO A 188 -27.59 -0.17 4.24
C PRO A 188 -26.77 0.42 3.09
N GLY A 189 -26.07 -0.45 2.36
CA GLY A 189 -25.33 -0.10 1.15
C GLY A 189 -26.22 -0.02 -0.09
N PRO A 190 -25.70 0.56 -1.18
CA PRO A 190 -26.40 0.61 -2.46
C PRO A 190 -26.61 -0.82 -2.99
N GLY A 191 -27.88 -1.22 -3.15
CA GLY A 191 -28.26 -2.58 -3.56
C GLY A 191 -28.85 -3.46 -2.46
N ALA A 192 -29.04 -2.95 -1.24
CA ALA A 192 -29.85 -3.64 -0.24
C ALA A 192 -31.31 -3.78 -0.72
N PRO A 193 -31.97 -4.92 -0.51
CA PRO A 193 -33.39 -5.08 -0.85
C PRO A 193 -34.23 -4.07 -0.06
N ALA A 194 -35.25 -3.50 -0.70
CA ALA A 194 -36.05 -2.37 -0.17
C ALA A 194 -36.69 -2.62 1.21
N ASP A 195 -36.82 -3.89 1.61
CA ASP A 195 -37.44 -4.31 2.88
C ASP A 195 -36.46 -4.50 4.04
N ALA A 196 -35.14 -4.33 3.83
CA ALA A 196 -34.13 -4.51 4.90
C ALA A 196 -34.21 -3.43 6.01
N GLY A 197 -34.93 -2.34 5.76
CA GLY A 197 -35.02 -1.16 6.63
C GLY A 197 -36.17 -1.12 7.63
N THR A 198 -37.11 -2.08 7.63
CA THR A 198 -38.35 -1.94 8.43
C THR A 198 -38.64 -3.19 9.25
N THR A 199 -38.24 -3.21 10.54
CA THR A 199 -38.89 -3.95 11.66
C THR A 199 -38.22 -3.70 13.01
#